data_AF-A0A938Y5L5-F1
#
_entry.id   AF-A0A938Y5L5-F1
#
_cell.length_a   1.000
_cell.length_b   1.000
_cell.length_c   1.000
_cell.angle_alpha   90.00
_cell.angle_beta   90.00
_cell.angle_gamma   90.00
#
_symmetry.space_group_name_H-M   'P 1'
#
loop_
_entity.id
_entity.type
_entity.pdbx_description
1 polymer ?
#
loop_
_entity_poly.entity_id
_entity_poly.type
_entity_poly.pdbx_seq_one_letter_code
_entity_poly.pdbx_strand_id
1 'polypeptide(L)'
;MVGPTLWVQLPTGRVRLTVGGQVRTIPAAQVASGEAIEADGDRAFVPIRVEYRDLEGTPATAPQDPAVDPAELTRVSLVIGGASYPVPFSAADELSYLEVEQSSDDGLSLEVEFDGVPQSVDESGRRDEGESAGLYDASTRLELLSCGEETEDRPEGAGAAPVRTCRYDLWQYPYLEGLGWASQAEPGAIWAVATAQTWLRADQVRGQGGGCRPGAMGGSARLSLDGQQAIEELPVVANQRAGGHGLGARAAFLVTPSPEHDLEIVSTWGCRLGDRSQDQAFVDRVSARP
;
A
#
# COMPACT_ATOMS: atom_id res chain seq x y z
N MET A 1 -4.39 -15.09 28.71
CA MET A 1 -4.97 -13.75 28.95
C MET A 1 -6.35 -13.74 28.34
N VAL A 2 -7.35 -13.19 29.04
CA VAL A 2 -8.71 -13.00 28.54
C VAL A 2 -9.09 -11.55 28.82
N GLY A 3 -9.58 -10.85 27.81
CA GLY A 3 -10.01 -9.45 27.91
C GLY A 3 -10.36 -8.87 26.55
N PRO A 4 -10.83 -7.61 26.50
CA PRO A 4 -11.23 -6.97 25.25
C PRO A 4 -10.09 -6.93 24.24
N THR A 5 -10.45 -7.03 22.96
CA THR A 5 -9.55 -6.83 21.84
C THR A 5 -10.01 -5.60 21.09
N LEU A 6 -9.10 -4.63 20.99
CA LEU A 6 -9.25 -3.42 20.19
C LEU A 6 -8.38 -3.54 18.95
N TRP A 7 -8.79 -2.94 17.84
CA TRP A 7 -7.98 -2.93 16.63
C TRP A 7 -8.22 -1.70 15.78
N VAL A 8 -7.14 -1.27 15.11
CA VAL A 8 -7.08 -0.11 14.22
C VAL A 8 -6.40 -0.55 12.91
N GLN A 9 -6.96 -0.12 11.79
CA GLN A 9 -6.37 -0.32 10.46
C GLN A 9 -5.29 0.75 10.22
N LEU A 10 -4.15 0.32 9.70
CA LEU A 10 -3.06 1.19 9.25
C LEU A 10 -2.86 1.05 7.74
N PRO A 11 -2.19 2.02 7.09
CA PRO A 11 -1.80 1.90 5.67
C PRO A 11 -0.85 0.73 5.36
N THR A 12 -0.16 0.20 6.38
CA THR A 12 0.81 -0.88 6.21
C THR A 12 0.27 -2.22 6.71
N GLY A 13 -0.79 -2.21 7.52
CA GLY A 13 -1.28 -3.41 8.20
C GLY A 13 -2.34 -3.11 9.24
N ARG A 14 -2.40 -3.88 10.31
CA ARG A 14 -3.38 -3.75 11.38
C ARG A 14 -2.69 -3.88 12.72
N VAL A 15 -3.02 -2.96 13.63
CA VAL A 15 -2.67 -3.07 15.04
C VAL A 15 -3.85 -3.69 15.78
N ARG A 16 -3.58 -4.74 16.53
CA ARG A 16 -4.52 -5.39 17.43
C ARG A 16 -3.95 -5.36 18.84
N LEU A 17 -4.68 -4.75 19.77
CA LEU A 17 -4.34 -4.70 21.18
C LEU A 17 -5.31 -5.57 21.98
N THR A 18 -4.79 -6.57 22.70
CA THR A 18 -5.57 -7.30 23.72
C THR A 18 -5.17 -6.78 25.09
N VAL A 19 -6.18 -6.41 25.87
CA VAL A 19 -6.01 -5.81 27.21
C VAL A 19 -6.60 -6.76 28.23
N GLY A 20 -5.82 -7.23 29.20
CA GLY A 20 -6.33 -8.03 30.31
C GLY A 20 -6.73 -7.18 31.52
N GLY A 21 -7.25 -7.84 32.55
CA GLY A 21 -7.63 -7.16 33.80
C GLY A 21 -6.43 -6.67 34.62
N GLN A 22 -6.64 -5.62 35.41
CA GLN A 22 -5.63 -5.09 36.33
C GLN A 22 -5.16 -6.15 37.33
N VAL A 23 -3.85 -6.21 37.57
CA VAL A 23 -3.20 -7.08 38.56
C VAL A 23 -2.27 -6.26 39.44
N ARG A 24 -2.10 -6.66 40.71
CA ARG A 24 -1.17 -5.99 41.63
C ARG A 24 0.26 -6.50 41.52
N THR A 25 0.41 -7.75 41.08
CA THR A 25 1.70 -8.44 41.01
C THR A 25 1.95 -8.96 39.61
N ILE A 26 3.13 -8.68 39.05
CA ILE A 26 3.68 -9.41 37.92
C ILE A 26 4.44 -10.62 38.48
N PRO A 27 4.01 -11.86 38.17
CA PRO A 27 4.69 -13.08 38.62
C PRO A 27 6.15 -13.11 38.19
N ALA A 28 7.03 -13.58 39.09
CA ALA A 28 8.46 -13.81 38.84
C ALA A 28 8.76 -14.53 37.51
N ALA A 29 7.93 -15.51 37.12
CA ALA A 29 8.08 -16.27 35.89
C ALA A 29 7.92 -15.46 34.60
N GLN A 30 7.41 -14.23 34.68
CA GLN A 30 7.15 -13.32 33.57
C GLN A 30 8.11 -12.11 33.56
N VAL A 31 9.02 -12.05 34.52
CA VAL A 31 9.99 -10.95 34.68
C VAL A 31 11.39 -11.50 34.38
N ALA A 32 12.17 -10.77 33.58
CA ALA A 32 13.52 -11.21 33.19
C ALA A 32 14.46 -11.41 34.38
N SER A 33 14.27 -10.68 35.49
CA SER A 33 15.05 -10.85 36.72
C SER A 33 14.71 -12.12 37.51
N GLY A 34 13.55 -12.74 37.25
CA GLY A 34 13.03 -13.86 38.04
C GLY A 34 12.45 -13.45 39.40
N GLU A 35 12.30 -12.15 39.67
CA GLU A 35 11.66 -11.62 40.89
C GLU A 35 10.28 -11.06 40.54
N ALA A 36 9.30 -11.30 41.40
CA ALA A 36 7.96 -10.73 41.21
C ALA A 36 8.01 -9.22 41.42
N ILE A 37 7.24 -8.48 40.62
CA ILE A 37 7.14 -7.03 40.72
C ILE A 37 5.75 -6.70 41.29
N GLU A 38 5.72 -5.95 42.38
CA GLU A 38 4.49 -5.44 43.00
C GLU A 38 4.27 -3.99 42.55
N ALA A 39 3.02 -3.62 42.28
CA ALA A 39 2.66 -2.25 41.93
C ALA A 39 2.69 -1.37 43.18
N ASP A 40 3.25 -0.16 43.05
CA ASP A 40 3.39 0.76 44.17
C ASP A 40 2.05 1.44 44.51
N GLY A 41 1.78 1.62 45.81
CA GLY A 41 0.68 2.47 46.29
C GLY A 41 -0.68 2.14 45.67
N ASP A 42 -1.21 3.10 44.92
CA ASP A 42 -2.49 3.12 44.19
C ASP A 42 -2.34 2.77 42.70
N ARG A 43 -1.25 2.11 42.30
CA ARG A 43 -1.01 1.65 40.93
C ARG A 43 -1.46 0.20 40.72
N ALA A 44 -1.66 -0.18 39.48
CA ALA A 44 -1.86 -1.56 39.08
C ALA A 44 -1.14 -1.83 37.76
N PHE A 45 -0.84 -3.09 37.48
CA PHE A 45 -0.35 -3.50 36.17
C PHE A 45 -1.49 -3.98 35.29
N VAL A 46 -1.53 -3.56 34.04
CA VAL A 46 -2.44 -4.04 33.01
C VAL A 46 -1.64 -4.91 32.05
N PRO A 47 -1.89 -6.22 31.98
CA PRO A 47 -1.27 -7.08 30.98
C PRO A 47 -1.84 -6.72 29.61
N ILE A 48 -0.96 -6.43 28.67
CA ILE A 48 -1.29 -6.06 27.30
C ILE A 48 -0.54 -6.96 26.32
N ARG A 49 -1.14 -7.10 25.13
CA ARG A 49 -0.53 -7.78 24.01
C ARG A 49 -0.81 -7.00 22.75
N VAL A 50 0.25 -6.61 22.05
CA VAL A 50 0.18 -5.94 20.75
C VAL A 50 0.52 -6.96 19.68
N GLU A 51 -0.35 -7.08 18.70
CA GLU A 51 -0.07 -7.80 17.46
C GLU A 51 -0.13 -6.80 16.32
N TYR A 52 0.95 -6.71 15.55
CA TYR A 52 0.92 -6.10 14.23
C TYR A 52 0.82 -7.20 13.18
N ARG A 53 -0.09 -7.03 12.22
CA ARG A 53 -0.18 -7.90 11.04
C ARG A 53 -0.11 -7.05 9.80
N ASP A 54 0.77 -7.41 8.89
CA ASP A 54 0.82 -6.81 7.55
C ASP A 54 -0.56 -6.90 6.88
N LEU A 55 -0.80 -5.98 5.96
CA LEU A 55 -2.03 -5.97 5.19
C LEU A 55 -2.10 -7.22 4.30
N GLU A 56 -2.77 -8.28 4.78
CA GLU A 56 -2.99 -9.52 4.02
C GLU A 56 -3.69 -9.22 2.69
N GLY A 57 -3.18 -9.80 1.60
CA GLY A 57 -3.78 -9.64 0.27
C GLY A 57 -3.33 -8.41 -0.51
N THR A 58 -2.44 -7.58 0.04
CA THR A 58 -1.75 -6.52 -0.69
C THR A 58 -0.78 -7.16 -1.69
N PRO A 59 -1.05 -7.12 -3.01
CA PRO A 59 -0.16 -7.75 -3.97
C PRO A 59 1.16 -6.98 -4.04
N ALA A 60 2.23 -7.64 -4.48
CA ALA A 60 3.57 -7.05 -4.64
C ALA A 60 3.62 -5.79 -5.53
N THR A 61 2.54 -5.48 -6.25
CA THR A 61 2.37 -4.27 -7.07
C THR A 61 1.80 -3.07 -6.30
N ALA A 62 1.39 -3.24 -5.04
CA ALA A 62 0.97 -2.15 -4.20
C ALA A 62 2.16 -1.20 -3.90
N PRO A 63 1.91 0.08 -3.67
CA PRO A 63 2.97 1.08 -3.48
C PRO A 63 3.42 1.16 -2.03
N GLN A 64 3.82 0.03 -1.47
CA GLN A 64 4.47 -0.04 -0.17
C GLN A 64 5.97 -0.27 -0.38
N ASP A 65 6.84 0.54 0.22
CA ASP A 65 8.26 0.22 0.26
C ASP A 65 8.48 -0.79 1.40
N PRO A 66 8.98 -2.00 1.11
CA PRO A 66 9.31 -2.97 2.16
C PRO A 66 10.43 -2.49 3.11
N ALA A 67 11.11 -1.38 2.80
CA ALA A 67 12.16 -0.82 3.64
C ALA A 67 11.65 0.08 4.78
N VAL A 68 10.40 0.57 4.71
CA VAL A 68 9.86 1.39 5.81
C VAL A 68 9.40 0.51 6.95
N ASP A 69 9.93 0.78 8.14
CA ASP A 69 9.51 0.15 9.37
C ASP A 69 8.25 0.85 9.90
N PRO A 70 7.08 0.17 9.96
CA PRO A 70 5.86 0.74 10.53
C PRO A 70 6.03 1.25 11.96
N ALA A 71 6.98 0.72 12.73
CA ALA A 71 7.28 1.17 14.08
C ALA A 71 7.79 2.62 14.14
N GLU A 72 8.44 3.11 13.07
CA GLU A 72 8.95 4.49 13.01
C GLU A 72 7.82 5.50 12.78
N LEU A 73 6.74 5.08 12.13
CA LEU A 73 5.59 5.92 11.78
C LEU A 73 4.41 5.76 12.74
N THR A 74 4.40 4.70 13.56
CA THR A 74 3.25 4.34 14.41
C THR A 74 3.52 4.63 15.87
N ARG A 75 2.61 5.36 16.51
CA ARG A 75 2.55 5.48 17.97
C ARG A 75 1.27 4.83 18.46
N VAL A 76 1.38 3.99 19.47
CA VAL A 76 0.23 3.30 20.08
C VAL A 76 0.13 3.74 21.52
N SER A 77 -1.07 4.12 21.93
CA SER A 77 -1.38 4.45 23.30
C SER A 77 -2.67 3.75 23.74
N LEU A 78 -2.69 3.32 24.99
CA LEU A 78 -3.89 2.82 25.64
C LEU A 78 -4.41 3.90 26.58
N VAL A 79 -5.65 4.31 26.40
CA VAL A 79 -6.32 5.24 27.29
C VAL A 79 -7.16 4.47 28.28
N ILE A 80 -6.89 4.68 29.58
CA ILE A 80 -7.63 4.08 30.70
C ILE A 80 -8.00 5.21 31.64
N GLY A 81 -9.30 5.38 31.90
CA GLY A 81 -9.77 6.46 32.77
C GLY A 81 -9.37 7.87 32.32
N GLY A 82 -9.24 8.08 31.00
CA GLY A 82 -8.84 9.36 30.42
C GLY A 82 -7.34 9.68 30.47
N ALA A 83 -6.52 8.84 31.11
CA ALA A 83 -5.08 8.93 31.05
C ALA A 83 -4.54 8.09 29.89
N SER A 84 -3.58 8.62 29.13
CA SER A 84 -2.96 7.97 27.97
C SER A 84 -1.63 7.33 28.37
N TYR A 85 -1.51 6.02 28.13
CA TYR A 85 -0.35 5.22 28.47
C TYR A 85 0.31 4.72 27.17
N PRO A 86 1.58 5.07 26.90
CA PRO A 86 2.26 4.63 25.69
C PRO A 86 2.44 3.12 25.72
N VAL A 87 2.15 2.49 24.60
CA VAL A 87 2.30 1.06 24.39
C VAL A 87 3.48 0.83 23.46
N PRO A 88 4.44 -0.04 23.82
CA PRO A 88 5.52 -0.39 22.91
C PRO A 88 4.92 -1.05 21.65
N PHE A 89 5.14 -0.43 20.49
CA PHE A 89 4.84 -1.04 19.21
C PHE A 89 5.91 -2.10 18.93
N SER A 90 5.50 -3.37 18.87
CA SER A 90 6.37 -4.48 18.53
C SER A 90 5.67 -5.36 17.50
N ALA A 91 6.42 -5.78 16.48
CA ALA A 91 5.96 -6.80 15.55
C ALA A 91 5.95 -8.21 16.18
N ALA A 92 6.58 -8.39 17.35
CA ALA A 92 6.55 -9.64 18.09
C ALA A 92 5.29 -9.72 18.97
N ASP A 93 4.58 -10.85 18.92
CA ASP A 93 3.46 -11.18 19.81
C ASP A 93 3.95 -11.40 21.26
N GLU A 94 4.23 -10.29 21.95
CA GLU A 94 4.78 -10.29 23.30
C GLU A 94 3.78 -9.80 24.33
N LEU A 95 3.82 -10.45 25.50
CA LEU A 95 3.07 -10.03 26.68
C LEU A 95 3.86 -8.92 27.39
N SER A 96 3.27 -7.74 27.49
CA SER A 96 3.81 -6.61 28.26
C SER A 96 2.88 -6.23 29.41
N TYR A 97 3.40 -5.47 30.37
CA TYR A 97 2.65 -4.96 31.51
C TYR A 97 2.78 -3.44 31.55
N LEU A 98 1.66 -2.74 31.53
CA LEU A 98 1.62 -1.28 31.73
C LEU A 98 1.30 -0.99 33.18
N GLU A 99 2.09 -0.15 33.84
CA GLU A 99 1.71 0.39 35.13
C GLU A 99 0.75 1.57 34.95
N VAL A 100 -0.43 1.47 35.56
CA VAL A 100 -1.52 2.45 35.45
C VAL A 100 -2.01 2.86 36.82
N GLU A 101 -2.74 3.97 36.89
CA GLU A 101 -3.48 4.32 38.10
C GLU A 101 -4.60 3.31 38.31
N GLN A 102 -4.80 2.90 39.56
CA GLN A 102 -5.90 2.01 39.91
C GLN A 102 -7.22 2.79 39.78
N SER A 103 -7.78 2.79 38.57
CA SER A 103 -9.05 3.44 38.26
C SER A 103 -10.24 2.53 38.54
N SER A 104 -11.40 3.13 38.79
CA SER A 104 -12.68 2.46 38.96
C SER A 104 -13.39 2.34 37.61
N ASP A 105 -13.23 1.22 36.89
CA ASP A 105 -14.01 0.87 35.68
C ASP A 105 -14.19 2.00 34.62
N ASP A 106 -13.27 2.97 34.59
CA ASP A 106 -13.39 4.10 33.67
C ASP A 106 -12.86 3.72 32.29
N GLY A 107 -13.63 4.12 31.26
CA GLY A 107 -13.61 3.54 29.90
C GLY A 107 -12.23 3.32 29.27
N LEU A 108 -12.17 2.25 28.47
CA LEU A 108 -11.00 1.82 27.72
C LEU A 108 -11.08 2.28 26.25
N SER A 109 -10.02 2.90 25.75
CA SER A 109 -9.84 3.13 24.32
C SER A 109 -8.40 2.93 23.87
N LEU A 110 -8.24 2.54 22.60
CA LEU A 110 -6.96 2.43 21.91
C LEU A 110 -6.83 3.66 21.01
N GLU A 111 -5.73 4.40 21.19
CA GLU A 111 -5.33 5.50 20.32
C GLU A 111 -4.12 5.07 19.49
N VAL A 112 -4.16 5.30 18.19
CA VAL A 112 -3.05 5.01 17.28
C VAL A 112 -2.83 6.21 16.38
N GLU A 113 -1.61 6.72 16.36
CA GLU A 113 -1.18 7.74 15.41
C GLU A 113 -0.28 7.09 14.37
N PHE A 114 -0.59 7.30 13.08
CA PHE A 114 0.24 6.85 11.98
C PHE A 114 0.61 8.03 11.10
N ASP A 115 1.91 8.32 11.03
CA ASP A 115 2.45 9.45 10.27
C ASP A 115 1.70 10.77 10.55
N GLY A 116 1.49 11.04 11.85
CA GLY A 116 0.80 12.24 12.34
C GLY A 116 -0.73 12.23 12.24
N VAL A 117 -1.36 11.18 11.69
CA VAL A 117 -2.83 11.04 11.66
C VAL A 117 -3.31 10.16 12.82
N PRO A 118 -4.07 10.71 13.77
CA PRO A 118 -4.61 9.95 14.90
C PRO A 118 -5.88 9.19 14.51
N GLN A 119 -6.06 8.03 15.14
CA GLN A 119 -7.25 7.19 15.11
C GLN A 119 -7.55 6.74 16.53
N SER A 120 -8.82 6.53 16.86
CA SER A 120 -9.17 5.91 18.14
C SER A 120 -10.28 4.87 18.01
N VAL A 121 -10.28 3.88 18.90
CA VAL A 121 -11.35 2.90 19.03
C VAL A 121 -11.65 2.65 20.50
N ASP A 122 -12.92 2.75 20.88
CA ASP A 122 -13.35 2.48 22.25
C ASP A 122 -13.67 0.98 22.48
N GLU A 123 -13.89 0.60 23.73
CA GLU A 123 -14.25 -0.75 24.15
C GLU A 123 -15.52 -1.32 23.49
N SER A 124 -16.42 -0.46 23.01
CA SER A 124 -17.61 -0.87 22.26
C SER A 124 -17.31 -1.19 20.79
N GLY A 125 -16.08 -0.88 20.34
CA GLY A 125 -15.65 -1.01 18.95
C GLY A 125 -16.03 0.17 18.07
N ARG A 126 -16.53 1.28 18.65
CA ARG A 126 -16.81 2.51 17.92
C ARG A 126 -15.49 3.23 17.66
N ARG A 127 -15.29 3.61 16.40
CA ARG A 127 -14.07 4.26 15.91
C ARG A 127 -14.29 5.74 15.72
N ASP A 128 -13.26 6.53 16.05
CA ASP A 128 -13.07 7.87 15.51
C ASP A 128 -11.95 7.77 14.46
N GLU A 129 -12.36 7.74 13.20
CA GLU A 129 -11.48 7.46 12.07
C GLU A 129 -10.90 8.75 11.48
N GLY A 130 -11.57 9.90 11.63
CA GLY A 130 -11.10 11.18 11.09
C GLY A 130 -10.61 11.08 9.64
N GLU A 131 -9.36 11.49 9.41
CA GLU A 131 -8.70 11.43 8.10
C GLU A 131 -8.34 10.00 7.63
N SER A 132 -8.36 9.02 8.53
CA SER A 132 -8.06 7.63 8.22
C SER A 132 -9.26 6.81 7.73
N ALA A 133 -10.47 7.40 7.69
CA ALA A 133 -11.70 6.69 7.32
C ALA A 133 -11.58 5.90 6.01
N GLY A 134 -10.83 6.44 5.03
CA GLY A 134 -10.55 5.78 3.76
C GLY A 134 -9.85 4.41 3.87
N LEU A 135 -9.19 4.09 4.99
CA LEU A 135 -8.59 2.77 5.23
C LEU A 135 -9.61 1.67 5.48
N TYR A 136 -10.79 2.01 6.02
CA TYR A 136 -11.81 1.05 6.40
C TYR A 136 -12.77 0.73 5.24
N ASP A 137 -12.90 1.65 4.29
CA ASP A 137 -13.78 1.54 3.12
C ASP A 137 -13.07 1.14 1.82
N ALA A 138 -11.73 1.16 1.77
CA ALA A 138 -10.99 0.96 0.52
C ALA A 138 -11.16 -0.45 -0.08
N SER A 139 -11.93 -0.55 -1.17
CA SER A 139 -11.71 -1.58 -2.19
C SER A 139 -10.45 -1.19 -2.97
N THR A 140 -9.33 -1.86 -2.72
CA THR A 140 -8.01 -1.33 -3.06
C THR A 140 -7.61 -1.45 -4.53
N ARG A 141 -8.29 -2.28 -5.32
CA ARG A 141 -7.93 -2.55 -6.72
C ARG A 141 -9.11 -2.33 -7.66
N LEU A 142 -8.88 -1.56 -8.72
CA LEU A 142 -9.77 -1.52 -9.88
C LEU A 142 -9.23 -2.46 -10.96
N GLU A 143 -10.12 -3.24 -11.57
CA GLU A 143 -9.72 -4.14 -12.65
C GLU A 143 -9.51 -3.34 -13.95
N LEU A 144 -8.39 -3.61 -14.62
CA LEU A 144 -8.05 -3.02 -15.90
C LEU A 144 -7.84 -4.12 -16.93
N LEU A 145 -8.42 -3.92 -18.13
CA LEU A 145 -8.24 -4.83 -19.25
C LEU A 145 -6.80 -4.76 -19.78
N SER A 146 -6.17 -5.92 -19.94
CA SER A 146 -4.82 -6.06 -20.47
C SER A 146 -4.85 -6.23 -21.99
N CYS A 147 -3.97 -5.55 -22.75
CA CYS A 147 -3.86 -5.78 -24.19
C CYS A 147 -2.94 -6.95 -24.56
N GLY A 148 -3.37 -7.75 -25.53
CA GLY A 148 -2.53 -8.78 -26.18
C GLY A 148 -2.48 -10.14 -25.49
N GLU A 149 -3.35 -10.40 -24.51
CA GLU A 149 -3.62 -11.76 -24.01
C GLU A 149 -4.78 -12.44 -24.75
N GLU A 150 -5.59 -11.68 -25.50
CA GLU A 150 -6.68 -12.21 -26.31
C GLU A 150 -6.20 -12.67 -27.69
N THR A 151 -6.52 -13.92 -28.01
CA THR A 151 -6.16 -14.64 -29.23
C THR A 151 -6.81 -14.08 -30.51
N GLU A 152 -7.80 -13.19 -30.37
CA GLU A 152 -8.81 -12.91 -31.41
C GLU A 152 -8.34 -11.97 -32.53
N ASP A 153 -7.25 -11.20 -32.33
CA ASP A 153 -6.67 -10.31 -33.36
C ASP A 153 -5.60 -10.99 -34.25
N ARG A 154 -5.61 -12.32 -34.37
CA ARG A 154 -4.62 -13.06 -35.17
C ARG A 154 -5.04 -13.20 -36.63
N PRO A 155 -4.24 -12.73 -37.61
CA PRO A 155 -4.37 -13.16 -38.99
C PRO A 155 -4.17 -14.69 -39.08
N GLU A 156 -5.04 -15.37 -39.82
CA GLU A 156 -5.01 -16.82 -39.98
C GLU A 156 -3.63 -17.29 -40.50
N GLY A 157 -2.95 -18.16 -39.73
CA GLY A 157 -1.65 -18.74 -40.10
C GLY A 157 -0.40 -18.15 -39.42
N ALA A 158 -0.51 -17.14 -38.56
CA ALA A 158 0.63 -16.62 -37.79
C ALA A 158 0.93 -17.43 -36.52
N GLY A 159 2.20 -17.78 -36.27
CA GLY A 159 2.64 -18.48 -35.06
C GLY A 159 2.36 -17.70 -33.75
N ALA A 160 2.16 -18.44 -32.65
CA ALA A 160 1.49 -18.01 -31.42
C ALA A 160 2.24 -17.07 -30.45
N ALA A 161 3.15 -16.18 -30.89
CA ALA A 161 3.74 -15.18 -29.98
C ALA A 161 2.94 -13.87 -30.03
N PRO A 162 2.35 -13.38 -28.92
CA PRO A 162 1.70 -12.07 -28.90
C PRO A 162 2.73 -11.00 -29.25
N VAL A 163 2.40 -10.19 -30.24
CA VAL A 163 3.29 -9.22 -30.89
C VAL A 163 3.58 -8.04 -29.96
N ARG A 164 2.60 -7.71 -29.13
CA ARG A 164 2.62 -6.73 -28.07
C ARG A 164 1.82 -7.29 -26.90
N THR A 165 2.30 -7.13 -25.69
CA THR A 165 1.58 -7.52 -24.47
C THR A 165 1.62 -6.40 -23.47
N CYS A 166 0.54 -6.23 -22.74
CA CYS A 166 0.38 -5.16 -21.77
C CYS A 166 -0.26 -5.71 -20.50
N ARG A 167 0.11 -5.13 -19.36
CA ARG A 167 -0.55 -5.33 -18.08
C ARG A 167 -0.68 -3.99 -17.40
N TYR A 168 -1.89 -3.68 -16.96
CA TYR A 168 -2.21 -2.44 -16.28
C TYR A 168 -2.83 -2.75 -14.92
N ASP A 169 -2.47 -1.96 -13.92
CA ASP A 169 -3.01 -2.07 -12.57
C ASP A 169 -3.29 -0.65 -12.05
N LEU A 170 -4.46 -0.41 -11.45
CA LEU A 170 -4.80 0.86 -10.80
C LEU A 170 -5.28 0.58 -9.38
N TRP A 171 -4.67 1.29 -8.44
CA TRP A 171 -4.92 1.17 -7.01
C TRP A 171 -5.40 2.50 -6.47
N GLN A 172 -6.36 2.47 -5.56
CA GLN A 172 -6.76 3.64 -4.77
C GLN A 172 -6.35 3.41 -3.31
N TYR A 173 -5.61 4.34 -2.74
CA TYR A 173 -5.07 4.21 -1.39
C TYR A 173 -5.02 5.57 -0.67
N PRO A 174 -5.44 5.66 0.61
CA PRO A 174 -5.51 6.94 1.31
C PRO A 174 -4.13 7.49 1.72
N TYR A 175 -3.10 6.65 1.71
CA TYR A 175 -1.74 6.99 2.11
C TYR A 175 -0.77 6.49 1.04
N LEU A 176 0.29 7.23 0.75
CA LEU A 176 1.35 6.76 -0.12
C LEU A 176 2.68 7.12 0.52
N GLU A 177 3.56 6.13 0.67
CA GLU A 177 4.85 6.35 1.27
C GLU A 177 5.66 7.41 0.50
N GLY A 178 6.34 8.31 1.23
CA GLY A 178 7.03 9.46 0.65
C GLY A 178 6.11 10.65 0.33
N LEU A 179 4.82 10.42 0.10
CA LEU A 179 3.82 11.46 -0.17
C LEU A 179 2.83 11.71 0.99
N GLY A 180 2.74 10.79 1.95
CA GLY A 180 1.88 10.90 3.12
C GLY A 180 0.40 10.64 2.84
N TRP A 181 -0.46 11.18 3.69
CA TRP A 181 -1.91 11.06 3.59
C TRP A 181 -2.48 11.97 2.50
N ALA A 182 -3.30 11.42 1.60
CA ALA A 182 -3.94 12.17 0.53
C ALA A 182 -4.83 13.30 1.07
N SER A 183 -5.53 13.06 2.18
CA SER A 183 -6.38 14.04 2.87
C SER A 183 -5.64 15.29 3.36
N GLN A 184 -4.36 15.13 3.73
CA GLN A 184 -3.51 16.24 4.16
C GLN A 184 -3.03 17.08 2.98
N ALA A 185 -2.82 16.45 1.82
CA ALA A 185 -2.49 17.16 0.59
C ALA A 185 -3.72 17.90 0.03
N GLU A 186 -4.86 17.21 -0.05
CA GLU A 186 -6.13 17.78 -0.49
C GLU A 186 -7.31 17.12 0.25
N PRO A 187 -8.14 17.89 0.99
CA PRO A 187 -9.27 17.32 1.74
C PRO A 187 -10.24 16.54 0.85
N GLY A 188 -10.49 15.28 1.21
CA GLY A 188 -11.38 14.39 0.46
C GLY A 188 -10.74 13.72 -0.76
N ALA A 189 -9.43 13.89 -0.98
CA ALA A 189 -8.70 13.19 -2.02
C ALA A 189 -8.21 11.80 -1.57
N ILE A 190 -7.82 10.98 -2.55
CA ILE A 190 -7.18 9.68 -2.41
C ILE A 190 -6.00 9.59 -3.39
N TRP A 191 -4.96 8.84 -3.04
CA TRP A 191 -3.92 8.51 -4.01
C TRP A 191 -4.43 7.45 -4.95
N ALA A 192 -4.33 7.71 -6.25
CA ALA A 192 -4.47 6.69 -7.28
C ALA A 192 -3.08 6.34 -7.80
N VAL A 193 -2.71 5.05 -7.74
CA VAL A 193 -1.42 4.56 -8.25
C VAL A 193 -1.65 3.66 -9.45
N ALA A 194 -1.25 4.16 -10.62
CA ALA A 194 -1.32 3.41 -11.86
C ALA A 194 0.03 2.76 -12.16
N THR A 195 0.02 1.51 -12.60
CA THR A 195 1.18 0.80 -13.11
C THR A 195 0.86 0.29 -14.52
N ALA A 196 1.77 0.53 -15.46
CA ALA A 196 1.72 -0.03 -16.79
C ALA A 196 3.00 -0.76 -17.11
N GLN A 197 2.87 -2.03 -17.50
CA GLN A 197 3.95 -2.83 -18.03
C GLN A 197 3.60 -3.24 -19.44
N THR A 198 4.41 -2.83 -20.40
CA THR A 198 4.22 -3.16 -21.82
C THR A 198 5.45 -3.88 -22.34
N TRP A 199 5.26 -4.73 -23.33
CA TRP A 199 6.35 -5.39 -24.05
C TRP A 199 6.02 -5.42 -25.53
N LEU A 200 7.01 -5.16 -26.37
CA LEU A 200 6.88 -5.14 -27.83
C LEU A 200 7.98 -5.99 -28.46
N ARG A 201 7.60 -6.86 -29.39
CA ARG A 201 8.54 -7.66 -30.17
C ARG A 201 9.34 -6.77 -31.13
N ALA A 202 10.65 -7.01 -31.26
CA ALA A 202 11.53 -6.08 -31.96
C ALA A 202 11.26 -5.98 -33.47
N ASP A 203 10.75 -7.03 -34.09
CA ASP A 203 10.42 -7.06 -35.52
C ASP A 203 9.22 -6.18 -35.92
N GLN A 204 8.54 -5.59 -34.94
CA GLN A 204 7.42 -4.66 -35.15
C GLN A 204 7.85 -3.25 -35.46
N VAL A 205 8.98 -2.82 -34.88
CA VAL A 205 9.55 -1.52 -35.24
C VAL A 205 10.37 -1.73 -36.50
N ARG A 206 9.81 -1.37 -37.66
CA ARG A 206 10.41 -1.61 -38.98
C ARG A 206 10.87 -0.32 -39.63
N GLY A 207 12.12 -0.33 -40.09
CA GLY A 207 12.69 0.72 -40.95
C GLY A 207 13.00 0.23 -42.36
N GLN A 208 13.52 1.13 -43.21
CA GLN A 208 13.80 0.87 -44.63
C GLN A 208 14.83 -0.25 -44.93
N GLY A 209 15.41 -0.90 -43.90
CA GLY A 209 16.38 -1.99 -44.04
C GLY A 209 16.06 -3.26 -43.24
N GLY A 210 14.89 -3.36 -42.59
CA GLY A 210 14.49 -4.53 -41.80
C GLY A 210 13.84 -4.20 -40.45
N GLY A 211 13.52 -5.24 -39.68
CA GLY A 211 12.99 -5.11 -38.32
C GLY A 211 14.07 -4.75 -37.29
N CYS A 212 13.65 -4.14 -36.19
CA CYS A 212 14.56 -3.80 -35.10
C CYS A 212 15.17 -5.03 -34.46
N ARG A 213 16.36 -4.87 -33.88
CA ARG A 213 16.98 -5.87 -33.00
C ARG A 213 16.60 -5.55 -31.55
N PRO A 214 16.36 -6.55 -30.69
CA PRO A 214 15.97 -6.30 -29.29
C PRO A 214 16.93 -5.36 -28.53
N GLY A 215 18.25 -5.55 -28.68
CA GLY A 215 19.25 -4.70 -28.02
C GLY A 215 19.39 -3.27 -28.59
N ALA A 216 18.70 -2.96 -29.69
CA ALA A 216 18.65 -1.63 -30.29
C ALA A 216 17.33 -0.90 -30.01
N MET A 217 16.41 -1.56 -29.30
CA MET A 217 15.17 -0.96 -28.84
C MET A 217 15.37 -0.19 -27.54
N GLY A 218 14.59 0.86 -27.39
CA GLY A 218 14.38 1.57 -26.14
C GLY A 218 13.04 2.28 -26.19
N GLY A 219 12.79 3.15 -25.22
CA GLY A 219 11.57 3.93 -25.21
C GLY A 219 11.23 4.51 -23.85
N SER A 220 10.03 5.03 -23.75
CA SER A 220 9.45 5.56 -22.52
C SER A 220 7.95 5.28 -22.51
N ALA A 221 7.38 5.10 -21.33
CA ALA A 221 5.94 5.09 -21.13
C ALA A 221 5.56 6.26 -20.21
N ARG A 222 4.43 6.90 -20.50
CA ARG A 222 3.83 7.95 -19.65
C ARG A 222 2.39 7.59 -19.34
N LEU A 223 1.94 8.00 -18.17
CA LEU A 223 0.60 7.75 -17.66
C LEU A 223 -0.10 9.07 -17.39
N SER A 224 -1.38 9.13 -17.73
CA SER A 224 -2.30 10.16 -17.27
C SER A 224 -3.59 9.50 -16.79
N LEU A 225 -4.20 10.08 -15.75
CA LEU A 225 -5.43 9.59 -15.14
C LEU A 225 -6.46 10.71 -15.19
N ASP A 226 -7.63 10.46 -15.80
CA ASP A 226 -8.70 11.45 -16.00
C ASP A 226 -8.21 12.74 -16.68
N GLY A 227 -7.22 12.62 -17.58
CA GLY A 227 -6.57 13.74 -18.25
C GLY A 227 -5.57 14.51 -17.37
N GLN A 228 -5.36 14.13 -16.12
CA GLN A 228 -4.38 14.71 -15.21
C GLN A 228 -3.00 14.07 -15.37
N GLN A 229 -1.96 14.85 -15.11
CA GLN A 229 -0.58 14.36 -15.06
C GLN A 229 -0.25 13.80 -13.67
N ALA A 230 0.76 12.94 -13.62
CA ALA A 230 1.25 12.38 -12.36
C ALA A 230 1.77 13.49 -11.42
N ILE A 231 1.49 13.34 -10.12
CA ILE A 231 2.15 14.11 -9.07
C ILE A 231 3.59 13.62 -8.90
N GLU A 232 3.78 12.30 -8.98
CA GLU A 232 5.08 11.66 -8.86
C GLU A 232 5.20 10.44 -9.78
N GLU A 233 6.37 10.29 -10.41
CA GLU A 233 6.75 9.06 -11.10
C GLU A 233 7.42 8.11 -10.10
N LEU A 234 6.87 6.91 -9.97
CA LEU A 234 7.34 5.90 -9.02
C LEU A 234 8.25 4.88 -9.72
N PRO A 235 9.21 4.27 -8.99
CA PRO A 235 10.05 3.22 -9.54
C PRO A 235 9.24 2.03 -10.07
N VAL A 236 9.65 1.52 -11.22
CA VAL A 236 9.07 0.32 -11.83
C VAL A 236 10.11 -0.45 -12.63
N VAL A 237 10.10 -1.77 -12.48
CA VAL A 237 10.91 -2.65 -13.31
C VAL A 237 10.09 -3.08 -14.51
N ALA A 238 10.57 -2.73 -15.71
CA ALA A 238 9.93 -3.13 -16.95
C ALA A 238 10.05 -4.65 -17.16
N ASN A 239 9.00 -5.25 -17.75
CA ASN A 239 9.01 -6.68 -18.08
C ASN A 239 10.07 -7.01 -19.13
N GLN A 240 11.03 -7.85 -18.79
CA GLN A 240 12.02 -8.34 -19.75
C GLN A 240 11.58 -9.69 -20.32
N ARG A 241 11.36 -9.75 -21.64
CA ARG A 241 11.11 -11.01 -22.37
C ARG A 241 11.98 -11.07 -23.62
N ALA A 242 12.44 -12.28 -23.96
CA ALA A 242 13.31 -12.51 -25.11
C ALA A 242 12.66 -12.07 -26.43
N GLY A 243 13.47 -11.55 -27.36
CA GLY A 243 13.01 -11.17 -28.70
C GLY A 243 12.32 -9.80 -28.81
N GLY A 244 12.29 -9.01 -27.73
CA GLY A 244 11.69 -7.68 -27.71
C GLY A 244 12.23 -6.80 -26.59
N HIS A 245 11.48 -5.76 -26.25
CA HIS A 245 11.81 -4.82 -25.20
C HIS A 245 10.56 -4.53 -24.35
N GLY A 246 10.76 -4.29 -23.06
CA GLY A 246 9.69 -3.90 -22.16
C GLY A 246 9.82 -2.45 -21.74
N LEU A 247 8.69 -1.77 -21.58
CA LEU A 247 8.59 -0.47 -20.92
C LEU A 247 7.72 -0.60 -19.68
N GLY A 248 8.15 0.03 -18.60
CA GLY A 248 7.38 0.18 -17.37
C GLY A 248 7.12 1.65 -17.13
N ALA A 249 5.91 1.98 -16.67
CA ALA A 249 5.62 3.26 -16.03
C ALA A 249 4.80 2.99 -14.77
N ARG A 250 5.08 3.76 -13.72
CA ARG A 250 4.28 3.77 -12.49
C ARG A 250 4.18 5.21 -12.02
N ALA A 251 3.00 5.63 -11.63
CA ALA A 251 2.74 7.02 -11.28
C ALA A 251 1.69 7.12 -10.18
N ALA A 252 1.86 8.11 -9.32
CA ALA A 252 0.90 8.52 -8.32
C ALA A 252 0.12 9.76 -8.79
N PHE A 253 -1.17 9.75 -8.54
CA PHE A 253 -2.11 10.83 -8.84
C PHE A 253 -2.90 11.14 -7.58
N LEU A 254 -3.19 12.41 -7.36
CA LEU A 254 -4.10 12.84 -6.29
C LEU A 254 -5.46 13.13 -6.91
N VAL A 255 -6.47 12.34 -6.56
CA VAL A 255 -7.78 12.39 -7.20
C VAL A 255 -8.90 12.36 -6.16
N THR A 256 -10.10 12.80 -6.54
CA THR A 256 -11.30 12.50 -5.75
C THR A 256 -11.65 11.01 -5.90
N PRO A 257 -12.02 10.31 -4.81
CA PRO A 257 -12.50 8.94 -4.88
C PRO A 257 -13.62 8.79 -5.91
N SER A 258 -13.43 7.87 -6.86
CA SER A 258 -14.40 7.56 -7.91
C SER A 258 -14.41 6.05 -8.16
N PRO A 259 -15.57 5.43 -8.42
CA PRO A 259 -15.63 4.03 -8.84
C PRO A 259 -15.09 3.83 -10.26
N GLU A 260 -14.95 4.91 -11.05
CA GLU A 260 -14.49 4.86 -12.43
C GLU A 260 -13.36 5.86 -12.65
N HIS A 261 -12.34 5.44 -13.40
CA HIS A 261 -11.24 6.29 -13.84
C HIS A 261 -10.83 5.94 -15.26
N ASP A 262 -10.41 6.95 -16.03
CA ASP A 262 -9.85 6.75 -17.36
C ASP A 262 -8.33 6.86 -17.30
N LEU A 263 -7.65 5.73 -17.49
CA LEU A 263 -6.20 5.65 -17.59
C LEU A 263 -5.77 5.73 -19.05
N GLU A 264 -4.95 6.72 -19.40
CA GLU A 264 -4.28 6.80 -20.69
C GLU A 264 -2.79 6.46 -20.53
N ILE A 265 -2.32 5.54 -21.37
CA ILE A 265 -0.94 5.08 -21.43
C ILE A 265 -0.37 5.45 -22.80
N VAL A 266 0.66 6.29 -22.81
CA VAL A 266 1.40 6.63 -24.03
C VAL A 266 2.77 5.95 -23.98
N SER A 267 2.94 4.92 -24.79
CA SER A 267 4.22 4.20 -24.93
C SER A 267 4.92 4.59 -26.22
N THR A 268 6.11 5.17 -26.12
CA THR A 268 6.95 5.56 -27.26
C THR A 268 8.12 4.60 -27.36
N TRP A 269 8.23 3.91 -28.48
CA TRP A 269 9.22 2.88 -28.75
C TRP A 269 10.20 3.40 -29.78
N GLY A 270 11.47 3.51 -29.41
CA GLY A 270 12.55 3.88 -30.32
C GLY A 270 13.32 2.65 -30.79
N CYS A 271 13.74 2.66 -32.05
CA CYS A 271 14.70 1.71 -32.59
C CYS A 271 15.89 2.43 -33.23
N ARG A 272 17.10 2.11 -32.78
CA ARG A 272 18.34 2.60 -33.40
C ARG A 272 18.73 1.72 -34.59
N LEU A 273 18.73 2.30 -35.79
CA LEU A 273 19.08 1.66 -37.05
C LEU A 273 20.32 2.35 -37.66
N GLY A 274 21.50 1.94 -37.21
CA GLY A 274 22.75 2.66 -37.53
C GLY A 274 22.73 4.06 -36.92
N ASP A 275 22.90 5.09 -37.76
CA ASP A 275 22.91 6.50 -37.35
C ASP A 275 21.51 7.14 -37.28
N ARG A 276 20.45 6.37 -37.51
CA ARG A 276 19.06 6.84 -37.49
C ARG A 276 18.29 6.24 -36.33
N SER A 277 17.35 7.01 -35.76
CA SER A 277 16.31 6.49 -34.86
C SER A 277 14.97 6.50 -35.58
N GLN A 278 14.15 5.51 -35.29
CA GLN A 278 12.75 5.49 -35.66
C GLN A 278 11.92 5.25 -34.41
N ASP A 279 10.97 6.15 -34.17
CA ASP A 279 10.11 6.10 -33.01
C ASP A 279 8.68 5.76 -33.44
N GLN A 280 8.00 4.94 -32.63
CA GLN A 280 6.61 4.56 -32.81
C GLN A 280 5.88 4.72 -31.48
N ALA A 281 4.79 5.50 -31.49
CA ALA A 281 3.94 5.69 -30.32
C ALA A 281 2.72 4.77 -30.40
N PHE A 282 2.32 4.22 -29.24
CA PHE A 282 1.03 3.58 -29.02
C PHE A 282 0.33 4.31 -27.89
N VAL A 283 -0.98 4.51 -28.05
CA VAL A 283 -1.84 5.12 -27.04
C VAL A 283 -2.91 4.10 -26.66
N ASP A 284 -2.89 3.65 -25.41
CA ASP A 284 -3.94 2.83 -24.84
C ASP A 284 -4.80 3.69 -23.93
N ARG A 285 -6.12 3.52 -24.03
CA ARG A 285 -7.09 4.16 -23.15
C ARG A 285 -7.91 3.06 -22.50
N VAL A 286 -7.85 2.97 -21.18
CA VAL A 286 -8.49 1.91 -20.42
C VAL A 286 -9.30 2.54 -19.31
N SER A 287 -10.59 2.23 -19.27
CA SER A 287 -11.45 2.63 -18.15
C SER A 287 -11.35 1.58 -17.06
N ALA A 288 -10.98 2.01 -15.87
CA ALA A 288 -11.05 1.23 -14.63
C ALA A 288 -12.50 1.25 -14.13
N ARG A 289 -13.06 0.09 -13.82
CA ARG A 289 -14.38 -0.06 -13.22
C ARG A 289 -14.30 -1.13 -12.12
N PRO A 290 -15.25 -1.15 -11.17
CA PRO A 290 -15.29 -2.16 -10.11
C PRO A 290 -15.55 -3.57 -10.66
#